data_AF-A0A1I5UMA5-F1
#
_entry.id   AF-A0A1I5UMA5-F1
#
_cell.length_a   1.000
_cell.length_b   1.000
_cell.length_c   1.000
_cell.angle_alpha   90.00
_cell.angle_beta   90.00
_cell.angle_gamma   90.00
#
_symmetry.space_group_name_H-M   'P 1'
#
loop_
_entity.id
_entity.type
_entity.pdbx_description
1 polymer ?
#
loop_
_entity_poly.entity_id
_entity_poly.type
_entity_poly.pdbx_seq_one_letter_code
_entity_poly.pdbx_strand_id
1 'polypeptide(L)'
;MSQENKILALLSDFIELLKDEKKALIENDAEKVVEIVSEKQVFLEQLETLSPDSFADEALKAPLAEIKHLQETNLMLTKTALQFQETILKAITTTVKSSGNTYSKKGYYKGNEQATLINQSL
;
A
#
# COMPACT_ATOMS: atom_id res chain seq x y z
N MET A 1 21.24 29.91 9.38
CA MET A 1 20.89 28.54 8.95
C MET A 1 21.19 28.45 7.46
N SER A 2 22.24 27.73 7.06
CA SER A 2 22.58 27.51 5.63
C SER A 2 21.41 26.79 4.93
N GLN A 3 21.19 27.03 3.63
CA GLN A 3 20.13 26.34 2.88
C GLN A 3 20.32 24.82 2.91
N GLU A 4 21.56 24.36 2.93
CA GLU A 4 21.96 22.96 3.07
C GLU A 4 21.35 22.28 4.33
N ASN A 5 21.41 22.93 5.49
CA ASN A 5 20.83 22.38 6.73
C ASN A 5 19.29 22.28 6.66
N LYS A 6 18.64 23.17 5.91
CA LYS A 6 17.17 23.10 5.71
C LYS A 6 16.80 21.92 4.82
N ILE A 7 17.60 21.66 3.78
CA ILE A 7 17.41 20.52 2.88
C ILE A 7 17.65 19.21 3.63
N LEU A 8 18.71 19.12 4.44
CA LEU A 8 18.99 17.92 5.24
C LEU A 8 17.89 17.63 6.26
N ALA A 9 17.37 18.66 6.95
CA ALA A 9 16.24 18.51 7.86
C ALA A 9 15.00 18.00 7.11
N LEU A 10 14.67 18.62 5.98
CA LEU A 10 13.54 18.25 5.14
C LEU A 10 13.64 16.79 4.65
N LEU A 11 14.82 16.35 4.20
CA LEU A 11 15.05 14.95 3.79
C LEU A 11 14.94 13.98 4.97
N SER A 12 15.38 14.37 6.16
CA SER A 12 15.23 13.57 7.37
C SER A 12 13.77 13.38 7.74
N ASP A 13 12.98 14.46 7.72
CA ASP A 13 11.55 14.43 7.99
C ASP A 13 10.83 13.53 6.97
N PHE A 14 11.24 13.56 5.70
CA PHE A 14 10.70 12.68 4.67
C PHE A 14 11.06 11.21 4.89
N ILE A 15 12.27 10.92 5.36
CA ILE A 15 12.68 9.55 5.72
C ILE A 15 11.79 9.02 6.84
N GLU A 16 11.50 9.84 7.86
CA GLU A 16 10.58 9.46 8.94
C GLU A 16 9.17 9.20 8.42
N LEU A 17 8.65 10.09 7.58
CA LEU A 17 7.35 9.91 6.92
C LEU A 17 7.27 8.59 6.13
N LEU A 18 8.32 8.22 5.41
CA LEU A 18 8.38 6.97 4.65
C LEU A 18 8.51 5.72 5.54
N LYS A 19 9.15 5.84 6.70
CA LYS A 19 9.19 4.77 7.71
C LYS A 19 7.81 4.56 8.33
N ASP A 20 7.09 5.63 8.58
CA ASP A 20 5.71 5.58 9.07
C ASP A 20 4.77 4.98 8.02
N GLU A 21 4.97 5.29 6.74
CA GLU A 21 4.21 4.68 5.64
C GLU A 21 4.44 3.17 5.60
N LYS A 22 5.71 2.75 5.71
CA LYS A 22 6.06 1.33 5.74
C LYS A 22 5.33 0.62 6.88
N LYS A 23 5.31 1.24 8.06
CA LYS A 23 4.61 0.69 9.23
C LYS A 23 3.10 0.60 8.99
N ALA A 24 2.48 1.66 8.48
CA ALA A 24 1.06 1.69 8.16
C ALA A 24 0.69 0.62 7.11
N LEU A 25 1.51 0.42 6.07
CA LEU A 25 1.33 -0.62 5.06
C LEU A 25 1.44 -2.03 5.64
N ILE A 26 2.36 -2.26 6.59
CA ILE A 26 2.47 -3.55 7.30
C ILE A 26 1.26 -3.79 8.19
N GLU A 27 0.79 -2.76 8.89
CA GLU A 27 -0.38 -2.81 9.77
C GLU A 27 -1.72 -2.81 9.02
N ASN A 28 -1.69 -2.65 7.68
CA ASN A 28 -2.86 -2.48 6.80
C ASN A 28 -3.76 -1.30 7.20
N ASP A 29 -3.17 -0.25 7.77
CA ASP A 29 -3.85 0.99 8.14
C ASP A 29 -4.02 1.89 6.91
N ALA A 30 -5.14 1.68 6.20
CA ALA A 30 -5.43 2.40 4.96
C ALA A 30 -5.67 3.90 5.18
N GLU A 31 -6.23 4.31 6.33
CA GLU A 31 -6.50 5.72 6.64
C GLU A 31 -5.18 6.47 6.78
N LYS A 32 -4.25 5.92 7.56
CA LYS A 32 -2.92 6.49 7.75
C LYS A 32 -2.11 6.55 6.46
N VAL A 33 -2.23 5.55 5.58
CA VAL A 33 -1.57 5.60 4.26
C VAL A 33 -2.09 6.75 3.40
N VAL A 34 -3.38 7.06 3.44
CA VAL A 34 -3.97 8.17 2.68
C VAL A 34 -3.49 9.53 3.22
N GLU A 35 -3.41 9.69 4.53
CA GLU A 35 -2.86 10.90 5.17
C GLU A 35 -1.40 11.12 4.74
N ILE A 36 -0.58 10.08 4.82
CA ILE A 36 0.84 10.11 4.43
C ILE A 36 1.00 10.48 2.96
N VAL A 37 0.17 9.94 2.06
CA VAL A 37 0.21 10.30 0.63
C VAL A 37 -0.08 11.79 0.42
N SER A 38 -0.95 12.37 1.23
CA SER A 38 -1.25 13.81 1.18
C SER A 38 -0.06 14.64 1.67
N GLU A 39 0.60 14.21 2.75
CA GLU A 39 1.83 14.86 3.26
C GLU A 39 2.99 14.78 2.25
N LYS A 40 3.10 13.67 1.49
CA LYS A 40 4.07 13.56 0.39
C LYS A 40 3.86 14.60 -0.72
N GLN A 41 2.62 14.99 -1.01
CA GLN A 41 2.35 16.03 -2.01
C GLN A 41 2.88 17.38 -1.54
N VAL A 42 2.65 17.74 -0.28
CA VAL A 42 3.19 18.96 0.34
C VAL A 42 4.72 18.95 0.32
N PHE A 43 5.35 17.80 0.58
CA PHE A 43 6.79 17.64 0.49
C PHE A 43 7.33 17.90 -0.93
N LEU A 44 6.65 17.39 -1.98
CA LEU A 44 7.06 17.63 -3.37
C LEU A 44 6.99 19.11 -3.74
N GLU A 45 5.94 19.81 -3.31
CA GLU A 45 5.82 21.26 -3.50
C GLU A 45 6.98 22.01 -2.81
N GLN A 46 7.35 21.60 -1.59
CA GLN A 46 8.49 22.19 -0.87
C GLN A 46 9.82 21.88 -1.57
N LEU A 47 9.98 20.68 -2.12
CA LEU A 47 11.19 20.30 -2.86
C LEU A 47 11.34 21.09 -4.16
N GLU A 48 10.26 21.34 -4.90
CA GLU A 48 10.28 22.13 -6.14
C GLU A 48 10.64 23.61 -5.90
N THR A 49 10.33 24.15 -4.73
CA THR A 49 10.73 25.51 -4.35
C THR A 49 12.20 25.65 -3.97
N LEU A 50 12.94 24.53 -3.85
CA LEU A 50 14.35 24.51 -3.47
C LEU A 50 15.25 24.40 -4.71
N SER A 51 16.21 25.31 -4.84
CA SER A 51 17.07 25.43 -6.01
C SER A 51 17.97 24.19 -6.24
N PRO A 52 18.16 23.73 -7.50
CA PRO A 52 18.97 22.55 -7.83
C PRO A 52 20.46 22.64 -7.47
N ASP A 53 20.99 23.86 -7.31
CA ASP A 53 22.42 24.10 -7.07
C ASP A 53 22.90 23.62 -5.70
N SER A 54 21.99 23.28 -4.78
CA SER A 54 22.31 22.85 -3.43
C SER A 54 22.44 21.31 -3.26
N PHE A 55 22.22 20.54 -4.33
CA PHE A 55 22.20 19.06 -4.29
C PHE A 55 23.56 18.40 -4.61
N ALA A 56 24.62 19.17 -4.84
CA ALA A 56 25.93 18.65 -5.21
C ALA A 56 26.71 18.04 -4.03
N ASP A 57 26.24 18.24 -2.80
CA ASP A 57 26.94 17.78 -1.61
C ASP A 57 26.86 16.26 -1.41
N GLU A 58 28.01 15.68 -1.09
CA GLU A 58 28.16 14.26 -0.79
C GLU A 58 27.28 13.83 0.39
N ALA A 59 26.95 14.78 1.29
CA ALA A 59 26.06 14.61 2.43
C ALA A 59 24.60 14.26 2.03
N LEU A 60 24.15 14.65 0.83
CA LEU A 60 22.78 14.42 0.37
C LEU A 60 22.59 13.07 -0.32
N LYS A 61 23.69 12.43 -0.75
CA LYS A 61 23.64 11.12 -1.43
C LYS A 61 23.09 10.02 -0.52
N ALA A 62 23.49 9.99 0.75
CA ALA A 62 23.05 8.95 1.69
C ALA A 62 21.54 9.06 2.01
N PRO A 63 21.00 10.23 2.40
CA PRO A 63 19.55 10.40 2.58
C PRO A 63 18.75 10.09 1.32
N LEU A 64 19.20 10.51 0.14
CA LEU A 64 18.52 10.22 -1.12
C LEU A 64 18.49 8.72 -1.44
N ALA A 65 19.58 8.00 -1.17
CA ALA A 65 19.63 6.55 -1.34
C ALA A 65 18.66 5.83 -0.38
N GLU A 66 18.57 6.28 0.88
CA GLU A 66 17.63 5.76 1.86
C GLU A 66 16.17 6.02 1.45
N ILE A 67 15.85 7.24 1.02
CA ILE A 67 14.54 7.63 0.51
C ILE A 67 14.15 6.73 -0.67
N LYS A 68 15.05 6.53 -1.63
CA LYS A 68 14.80 5.66 -2.79
C LYS A 68 14.48 4.23 -2.35
N HIS A 69 15.30 3.66 -1.46
CA HIS A 69 15.10 2.31 -0.96
C HIS A 69 13.76 2.17 -0.19
N LEU A 70 13.39 3.17 0.62
CA LEU A 70 12.12 3.18 1.34
C LEU A 70 10.93 3.26 0.38
N GLN A 71 10.99 4.13 -0.64
CA GLN A 71 9.94 4.21 -1.66
C GLN A 71 9.78 2.92 -2.46
N GLU A 72 10.88 2.26 -2.83
CA GLU A 72 10.85 0.96 -3.49
C GLU A 72 10.20 -0.11 -2.60
N THR A 73 10.50 -0.09 -1.29
CA THR A 73 9.90 -0.99 -0.31
C THR A 73 8.41 -0.75 -0.16
N ASN A 74 7.98 0.49 -0.01
CA ASN A 74 6.56 0.85 0.18
C ASN A 74 5.75 0.56 -1.09
N LEU A 75 6.35 0.75 -2.27
CA LEU A 75 5.77 0.32 -3.54
C LEU A 75 5.60 -1.20 -3.61
N MET A 76 6.59 -1.98 -3.16
CA MET A 76 6.50 -3.43 -3.10
C MET A 76 5.36 -3.88 -2.17
N LEU A 77 5.31 -3.35 -0.95
CA LEU A 77 4.26 -3.65 0.02
C LEU A 77 2.86 -3.35 -0.54
N THR A 78 2.70 -2.19 -1.17
CA THR A 78 1.45 -1.79 -1.81
C THR A 78 1.04 -2.77 -2.92
N LYS A 79 1.98 -3.15 -3.80
CA LYS A 79 1.73 -4.13 -4.86
C LYS A 79 1.32 -5.49 -4.29
N THR A 80 1.99 -5.95 -3.24
CA THR A 80 1.66 -7.21 -2.58
C THR A 80 0.26 -7.17 -1.96
N ALA A 81 -0.12 -6.07 -1.31
CA ALA A 81 -1.47 -5.89 -0.76
C ALA A 81 -2.55 -5.95 -1.85
N LEU A 82 -2.34 -5.24 -2.97
CA LEU A 82 -3.24 -5.28 -4.12
C LEU A 82 -3.36 -6.67 -4.75
N GLN A 83 -2.24 -7.37 -4.93
CA GLN A 83 -2.23 -8.74 -5.46
C GLN A 83 -3.00 -9.71 -4.57
N PHE A 84 -2.86 -9.59 -3.25
CA PHE A 84 -3.61 -10.40 -2.30
C PHE A 84 -5.12 -10.15 -2.41
N GLN A 85 -5.53 -8.88 -2.47
CA GLN A 85 -6.92 -8.48 -2.66
C GLN A 85 -7.49 -9.01 -3.98
N GLU A 86 -6.76 -8.87 -5.10
CA GLU A 86 -7.18 -9.44 -6.39
C GLU A 86 -7.34 -10.97 -6.33
N THR A 87 -6.44 -11.65 -5.63
CA THR A 87 -6.48 -13.11 -5.51
C THR A 87 -7.71 -13.56 -4.72
N ILE A 88 -8.04 -12.87 -3.62
CA ILE A 88 -9.28 -13.10 -2.87
C ILE A 88 -10.49 -12.87 -3.75
N LEU A 89 -10.56 -11.75 -4.48
CA LEU A 89 -11.69 -11.44 -5.36
C LEU A 89 -11.84 -12.48 -6.48
N LYS A 90 -10.73 -12.96 -7.07
CA LYS A 90 -10.73 -14.06 -8.04
C LYS A 90 -11.25 -15.36 -7.42
N ALA A 91 -10.86 -15.70 -6.20
CA ALA A 91 -11.34 -16.89 -5.51
C ALA A 91 -12.85 -16.81 -5.23
N ILE A 92 -13.34 -15.67 -4.71
CA ILE A 92 -14.77 -15.45 -4.45
C ILE A 92 -15.57 -15.54 -5.76
N THR A 93 -15.15 -14.82 -6.80
CA THR A 93 -15.85 -14.84 -8.09
C THR A 93 -15.81 -16.21 -8.76
N THR A 94 -14.73 -16.99 -8.59
CA THR A 94 -14.64 -18.37 -9.10
C THR A 94 -15.60 -19.29 -8.36
N THR A 95 -15.67 -19.22 -7.03
CA THR A 95 -16.62 -19.99 -6.21
C THR A 95 -18.07 -19.64 -6.52
N VAL A 96 -18.38 -18.36 -6.67
CA VAL A 96 -19.72 -17.91 -7.07
C VAL A 96 -20.09 -18.43 -8.46
N LYS A 97 -19.18 -18.33 -9.45
CA LYS A 97 -19.40 -18.85 -10.81
C LYS A 97 -19.54 -20.37 -10.85
N SER A 98 -18.81 -21.12 -10.02
CA SER A 98 -18.92 -22.59 -9.96
C SER A 98 -20.18 -23.06 -9.21
N SER A 99 -20.65 -22.31 -8.22
CA SER A 99 -21.91 -22.57 -7.51
C SER A 99 -23.17 -22.34 -8.37
N GLY A 100 -23.08 -21.50 -9.41
CA GLY A 100 -24.15 -21.32 -10.40
C GLY A 100 -24.28 -22.46 -11.42
N ASN A 101 -23.33 -23.40 -11.44
CA ASN A 101 -23.28 -24.51 -12.41
C ASN A 101 -23.66 -25.87 -11.80
N THR A 102 -24.12 -25.92 -10.55
CA THR A 102 -24.76 -27.10 -9.96
C THR A 102 -26.24 -27.18 -10.35
N TYR A 103 -26.52 -27.15 -11.66
CA TYR A 103 -27.74 -27.70 -12.21
C TYR A 103 -27.37 -28.85 -13.14
N SER A 104 -27.39 -30.04 -12.54
CA SER A 104 -27.33 -31.33 -13.21
C SER A 104 -28.18 -31.32 -14.48
N LYS A 105 -27.58 -31.70 -15.62
CA LYS A 105 -28.28 -31.99 -16.88
C LYS A 105 -29.26 -33.18 -16.77
N LYS A 106 -29.46 -33.74 -15.57
CA LYS A 106 -30.45 -34.78 -15.28
C LYS A 106 -31.22 -34.47 -14.00
N GLY A 107 -32.45 -34.02 -14.20
CA GLY A 107 -33.68 -34.41 -13.50
C GLY A 107 -33.74 -34.43 -11.97
N TYR A 108 -34.80 -33.76 -11.48
CA TYR A 108 -35.45 -33.85 -10.16
C TYR A 108 -35.08 -32.77 -9.11
N TYR A 109 -36.08 -31.92 -8.86
CA TYR A 109 -36.19 -31.00 -7.73
C TYR A 109 -36.33 -31.75 -6.40
N LYS A 110 -35.49 -31.40 -5.41
CA LYS A 110 -35.74 -31.40 -3.96
C LYS A 110 -34.78 -30.32 -3.43
N GLY A 111 -35.19 -29.23 -2.79
CA GLY A 111 -36.04 -29.14 -1.61
C GLY A 111 -35.18 -28.51 -0.50
N ASN A 112 -35.21 -27.18 -0.42
CA ASN A 112 -34.86 -26.32 0.73
C ASN A 112 -33.83 -26.86 1.75
N GLU A 113 -32.55 -26.50 1.59
CA GLU A 113 -31.64 -26.40 2.74
C GLU A 113 -30.91 -25.06 2.68
N GLN A 114 -31.23 -24.22 3.65
CA GLN A 114 -30.62 -22.91 3.87
C GLN A 114 -29.11 -23.08 4.07
N ALA A 115 -28.36 -22.15 3.47
CA ALA A 115 -26.92 -22.07 3.54
C ALA A 115 -26.42 -21.94 4.99
N THR A 116 -26.05 -23.05 5.61
CA THR A 116 -25.24 -23.09 6.84
C THR A 116 -23.78 -22.83 6.47
N LEU A 117 -23.44 -21.61 6.06
CA LEU A 117 -22.05 -21.24 5.74
C LEU A 117 -21.27 -20.69 6.95
N ILE A 118 -21.90 -20.58 8.13
CA ILE A 118 -21.19 -20.24 9.37
C ILE A 118 -21.61 -21.21 10.46
N ASN A 119 -20.94 -22.37 10.53
CA ASN A 119 -20.79 -23.11 11.78
C ASN A 119 -19.50 -23.93 11.73
N GLN A 120 -18.38 -23.29 12.05
CA GLN A 120 -17.18 -23.99 12.52
C GLN A 120 -17.10 -23.74 14.02
N SER A 121 -17.70 -24.67 14.77
CA SER A 121 -17.44 -24.83 16.19
C SER A 121 -16.34 -25.88 16.37
N LEU A 122 -15.30 -25.52 17.10
CA LEU A 122 -14.52 -26.40 17.99
C LEU A 122 -13.89 -25.54 19.08
#